data_AF-A0A1F8MZ71-F1
#
_entry.id   AF-A0A1F8MZ71-F1
#
_cell.length_a   1.000
_cell.length_b   1.000
_cell.length_c   1.000
_cell.angle_alpha   90.00
_cell.angle_beta   90.00
_cell.angle_gamma   90.00
#
_symmetry.space_group_name_H-M   'P 1'
#
loop_
_entity.id
_entity.type
_entity.pdbx_description
1 polymer ?
#
loop_
_entity_poly.entity_id
_entity_poly.type
_entity_poly.pdbx_seq_one_letter_code
_entity_poly.pdbx_strand_id
1 'polypeptide(L)'
;MNDSPIFQCPAYITEIKGTSKSSLKLKIETMECLSGDAMHRFFAMIDKPGFFCFAVRQIESGDILDLPLPEMDKKSKSQKLRAVLFQLWNKDNLKYDEFEDYYNFMMDHLMNKLRGKLA
;
A
#
# COMPACT_ATOMS: atom_id res chain seq x y z
N MET A 1 -13.83 13.13 -18.44
CA MET A 1 -12.76 14.06 -18.03
C MET A 1 -12.54 13.84 -16.54
N ASN A 2 -11.56 12.99 -16.18
CA ASN A 2 -11.17 12.80 -14.79
C ASN A 2 -10.24 13.94 -14.41
N ASP A 3 -10.81 15.01 -13.90
CA ASP A 3 -10.05 16.12 -13.36
C ASP A 3 -9.55 15.70 -11.96
N SER A 4 -8.57 14.80 -11.95
CA SER A 4 -7.87 14.44 -10.71
C SER A 4 -7.17 15.71 -10.22
N PRO A 5 -7.42 16.15 -8.97
CA PRO A 5 -6.85 17.39 -8.47
C PRO A 5 -5.33 17.25 -8.37
N ILE A 6 -4.61 17.79 -9.35
CA ILE A 6 -3.15 17.86 -9.33
C ILE A 6 -2.77 19.01 -8.40
N PHE A 7 -2.05 18.68 -7.32
CA PHE A 7 -1.47 19.68 -6.44
C PHE A 7 0.00 19.87 -6.80
N GLN A 8 0.38 21.11 -7.10
CA GLN A 8 1.75 21.49 -7.38
C GLN A 8 2.16 22.59 -6.40
N CYS A 9 3.30 22.40 -5.74
CA CYS A 9 3.88 23.39 -4.83
C CYS A 9 5.41 23.36 -4.96
N PRO A 10 6.08 24.52 -5.00
CA PRO A 10 7.53 24.58 -4.90
C PRO A 10 8.02 23.99 -3.59
N ALA A 11 8.89 22.98 -3.70
CA ALA A 11 9.43 22.29 -2.54
C ALA A 11 10.83 21.73 -2.83
N TYR A 12 11.58 21.45 -1.78
CA TYR A 12 12.87 20.78 -1.84
C TYR A 12 12.88 19.54 -0.95
N ILE A 13 13.57 18.50 -1.40
CA ILE A 13 13.75 17.26 -0.64
C ILE A 13 14.86 17.52 0.38
N THR A 14 14.53 17.43 1.68
CA THR A 14 15.48 17.71 2.76
C THR A 14 16.11 16.45 3.33
N GLU A 15 15.40 15.33 3.29
CA GLU A 15 15.89 14.09 3.87
C GLU A 15 15.38 12.86 3.11
N ILE A 16 16.27 11.90 2.88
CA ILE A 16 15.95 10.59 2.34
C ILE A 16 16.44 9.54 3.35
N LYS A 17 15.52 8.74 3.90
CA LYS A 17 15.86 7.65 4.83
C LYS A 17 15.43 6.30 4.27
N GLY A 18 16.37 5.35 4.22
CA GLY A 18 16.08 3.96 3.93
C GLY A 18 15.34 3.29 5.10
N THR A 19 14.24 2.59 4.82
CA THR A 19 13.56 1.72 5.79
C THR A 19 13.84 0.26 5.46
N SER A 20 13.82 -0.61 6.48
CA SER A 20 14.15 -2.05 6.39
C SER A 20 13.31 -2.88 5.41
N LYS A 21 12.23 -2.32 4.84
CA LYS A 21 11.31 -2.99 3.91
C LYS A 21 11.33 -2.40 2.49
N SER A 22 12.53 -2.10 1.97
CA SER A 22 12.72 -1.59 0.59
C SER A 22 11.93 -0.31 0.26
N SER A 23 11.46 0.42 1.27
CA SER A 23 10.73 1.68 1.13
C SER A 23 11.61 2.84 1.58
N LEU A 24 11.56 3.95 0.85
CA LEU A 24 12.26 5.18 1.21
C LEU A 24 11.28 6.16 1.85
N LYS A 25 11.68 6.75 2.99
CA LYS A 25 10.99 7.91 3.55
C LYS A 25 11.60 9.17 2.95
N LEU A 26 10.76 9.98 2.32
CA LEU A 26 11.13 11.29 1.78
C LEU A 26 10.56 12.36 2.70
N LYS A 27 11.41 13.28 3.16
CA LYS A 27 11.00 14.51 3.83
C LYS A 27 11.06 15.63 2.80
N ILE A 28 9.93 16.29 2.57
CA ILE A 28 9.78 17.38 1.60
C ILE A 28 9.42 18.63 2.41
N GLU A 29 10.16 19.70 2.19
CA GLU A 29 9.87 21.01 2.77
C GLU A 29 9.43 21.96 1.66
N THR A 30 8.23 22.52 1.80
CA THR A 30 7.69 23.51 0.88
C THR A 30 8.28 24.88 1.19
N MET A 31 8.42 25.73 0.19
CA MET A 31 8.75 27.15 0.44
C MET A 31 7.58 27.84 1.17
N GLU A 32 7.87 28.84 2.01
CA GLU A 32 6.85 29.52 2.83
C GLU A 32 5.73 30.16 1.97
N CYS A 33 4.55 30.28 2.58
CA CYS A 33 3.27 30.76 2.01
C CYS A 33 2.51 29.76 1.10
N LEU A 34 2.06 28.64 1.68
CA LEU A 34 0.90 27.92 1.16
C LEU A 34 -0.38 28.72 1.47
N SER A 35 -1.18 29.04 0.46
CA SER A 35 -2.51 29.61 0.68
C SER A 35 -3.41 28.64 1.46
N GLY A 36 -4.43 29.14 2.17
CA GLY A 36 -5.38 28.29 2.90
C GLY A 36 -6.01 27.20 2.02
N ASP A 37 -6.32 27.53 0.77
CA ASP A 37 -6.84 26.59 -0.21
C ASP A 37 -5.82 25.52 -0.63
N ALA A 38 -4.54 25.89 -0.75
CA ALA A 38 -3.46 24.96 -1.06
C ALA A 38 -3.27 23.94 0.06
N MET A 39 -3.32 24.39 1.32
CA MET A 39 -3.30 23.50 2.48
C MET A 39 -4.51 22.56 2.48
N HIS A 40 -5.72 23.06 2.24
CA HIS A 40 -6.93 22.24 2.19
C HIS A 40 -6.82 21.11 1.16
N ARG A 41 -6.34 21.41 -0.05
CA ARG A 41 -6.11 20.40 -1.11
C ARG A 41 -5.04 19.39 -0.70
N PHE A 42 -3.95 19.84 -0.08
CA PHE A 42 -2.89 18.97 0.42
C PHE A 42 -3.41 17.97 1.47
N PHE A 43 -4.13 18.46 2.48
CA PHE A 43 -4.72 17.61 3.52
C PHE A 43 -5.78 16.65 2.98
N ALA A 44 -6.54 17.04 1.95
CA ALA A 44 -7.53 16.17 1.32
C ALA A 44 -6.91 14.97 0.57
N MET A 45 -5.60 14.95 0.34
CA MET A 45 -4.88 13.85 -0.33
C MET A 45 -4.20 12.89 0.65
N ILE A 46 -4.28 13.12 1.96
CA ILE A 46 -3.79 12.18 2.98
C ILE A 46 -4.52 10.84 2.84
N ASP A 47 -3.79 9.74 3.01
CA ASP A 47 -4.24 8.35 2.90
C ASP A 47 -4.85 7.94 1.54
N LYS A 48 -4.70 8.78 0.51
CA LYS A 48 -5.09 8.42 -0.86
C LYS A 48 -3.88 7.90 -1.65
N PRO A 49 -4.02 6.77 -2.36
CA PRO A 49 -2.98 6.30 -3.26
C PRO A 49 -2.83 7.29 -4.42
N GLY A 50 -1.58 7.61 -4.75
CA GLY A 50 -1.27 8.55 -5.82
C GLY A 50 0.19 8.49 -6.23
N PHE A 51 0.53 9.23 -7.27
CA PHE A 51 1.90 9.37 -7.74
C PHE A 51 2.52 10.63 -7.16
N PHE A 52 3.78 10.51 -6.77
CA PHE A 52 4.61 11.65 -6.44
C PHE A 52 5.53 11.95 -7.63
N CYS A 53 5.46 13.16 -8.16
CA CYS A 53 6.34 13.65 -9.21
C CYS A 53 7.16 14.81 -8.67
N PHE A 54 8.49 14.74 -8.81
CA PHE A 54 9.41 15.81 -8.47
C PHE A 54 10.13 16.26 -9.74
N ALA A 55 9.95 17.52 -10.10
CA ALA A 55 10.58 18.12 -11.27
C ALA A 55 11.34 19.39 -10.87
N VAL A 56 12.56 19.55 -11.40
CA VAL A 56 13.38 20.74 -11.21
C VAL A 56 13.01 21.84 -12.23
N ARG A 57 12.25 21.47 -13.27
CA ARG A 57 11.67 22.38 -14.27
C ARG A 57 10.15 22.47 -14.10
N GLN A 58 9.53 23.45 -14.77
CA GLN A 58 8.08 23.53 -14.84
C GLN A 58 7.51 22.25 -15.49
N ILE A 59 6.49 21.67 -14.86
CA ILE A 59 5.81 20.46 -15.34
C ILE A 59 4.85 20.87 -16.46
N GLU A 60 5.07 20.39 -17.68
CA GLU A 60 4.12 20.54 -18.78
C GLU A 60 3.08 19.41 -18.74
N SER A 61 1.91 19.61 -19.34
CA SER A 61 0.84 18.59 -19.33
C SER A 61 1.27 17.25 -19.96
N GLY A 62 2.27 17.27 -20.86
CA GLY A 62 2.83 16.05 -21.45
C GLY A 62 3.86 15.32 -20.58
N ASP A 63 4.36 15.94 -19.50
CA ASP A 63 5.35 15.34 -18.60
C ASP A 63 4.71 14.43 -17.54
N ILE A 64 3.38 14.50 -17.40
CA ILE A 64 2.62 13.68 -16.46
C ILE A 64 2.40 12.30 -17.09
N LEU A 65 3.20 11.33 -16.66
CA LEU A 65 3.02 9.93 -17.06
C LEU A 65 1.68 9.39 -16.52
N ASP A 66 0.85 8.84 -17.41
CA ASP A 66 -0.36 8.11 -17.03
C ASP A 66 0.04 6.73 -16.49
N LEU A 67 0.47 6.71 -15.23
CA LEU A 67 0.87 5.50 -14.53
C LEU A 67 -0.37 4.85 -13.89
N PRO A 68 -0.53 3.52 -13.95
CA PRO A 68 -1.63 2.83 -13.29
C PRO A 68 -1.47 2.96 -11.77
N LEU A 69 -2.46 3.55 -11.09
CA LEU A 69 -2.45 3.76 -9.63
C LEU A 69 -1.82 2.56 -8.89
N PRO A 70 -0.89 2.79 -7.94
CA PRO A 70 -0.26 1.70 -7.23
C PRO A 70 -1.35 0.85 -6.57
N GLU A 71 -1.39 -0.44 -6.94
CA GLU A 71 -2.34 -1.38 -6.35
C GLU A 71 -2.08 -1.45 -4.85
N MET A 72 -2.89 -0.74 -4.06
CA MET A 72 -3.03 -1.09 -2.65
C MET A 72 -3.49 -2.54 -2.63
N ASP A 73 -2.78 -3.40 -1.91
CA ASP A 73 -3.13 -4.81 -1.75
C ASP A 73 -4.50 -4.89 -1.06
N LYS A 74 -5.58 -4.86 -1.86
CA LYS A 74 -7.00 -4.77 -1.45
C LYS A 74 -7.45 -6.01 -0.68
N LYS A 75 -6.62 -7.04 -0.61
CA LYS A 75 -6.95 -8.29 0.09
C LYS A 75 -6.86 -8.06 1.59
N SER A 76 -7.92 -8.38 2.32
CA SER A 76 -7.88 -8.43 3.79
C SER A 76 -6.83 -9.45 4.24
N LYS A 77 -6.31 -9.31 5.47
CA LYS A 77 -5.34 -10.28 6.02
C LYS A 77 -5.88 -11.72 5.96
N SER A 78 -7.18 -11.90 6.17
CA SER A 78 -7.85 -13.20 6.07
C SER A 78 -7.85 -13.73 4.62
N GLN A 79 -8.09 -12.88 3.63
CA GLN A 79 -8.02 -13.25 2.22
C GLN A 79 -6.59 -13.63 1.79
N LYS A 80 -5.58 -12.93 2.30
CA LYS A 80 -4.17 -13.28 2.06
C LYS A 80 -3.81 -14.62 2.70
N LEU A 81 -4.22 -14.84 3.95
CA LEU A 81 -4.00 -16.10 4.65
C LEU A 81 -4.63 -17.27 3.89
N ARG A 82 -5.88 -17.12 3.44
CA ARG A 82 -6.57 -18.15 2.65
C ARG A 82 -5.87 -18.42 1.32
N ALA A 83 -5.36 -17.38 0.63
CA ALA A 83 -4.59 -17.55 -0.60
C ALA A 83 -3.27 -18.31 -0.36
N VAL A 84 -2.58 -18.04 0.74
CA VAL A 84 -1.36 -18.78 1.12
C VAL A 84 -1.68 -20.24 1.46
N LEU A 85 -2.75 -20.49 2.21
CA LEU A 85 -3.19 -21.85 2.52
C LEU A 85 -3.57 -22.63 1.26
N PHE A 86 -4.19 -21.97 0.27
CA PHE A 86 -4.49 -22.59 -1.02
C PHE A 86 -3.23 -22.99 -1.78
N GLN A 87 -2.21 -22.14 -1.79
CA GLN A 87 -0.92 -22.50 -2.39
C GLN A 87 -0.23 -23.64 -1.64
N LEU A 88 -0.37 -23.69 -0.31
CA LEU A 88 0.18 -24.76 0.51
C LEU A 88 -0.52 -26.09 0.22
N TRP A 89 -1.84 -26.10 0.13
CA TRP A 89 -2.65 -27.27 -0.27
C TRP A 89 -2.25 -27.81 -1.64
N ASN A 90 -2.04 -26.95 -2.64
CA ASN A 90 -1.59 -27.37 -3.98
C ASN A 90 -0.21 -28.04 -3.97
N LYS A 91 0.64 -27.74 -2.97
CA LYS A 91 1.98 -28.35 -2.83
C LYS A 91 1.93 -29.63 -2.00
N ASP A 92 1.19 -29.59 -0.90
CA ASP A 92 0.96 -30.70 0.01
C ASP A 92 -0.44 -30.57 0.59
N ASN A 93 -1.34 -31.40 0.06
CA ASN A 93 -2.73 -31.39 0.45
C ASN A 93 -3.00 -32.16 1.74
N LEU A 94 -1.98 -32.77 2.38
CA LEU A 94 -2.15 -33.62 3.56
C LEU A 94 -3.24 -34.69 3.40
N LYS A 95 -3.45 -35.18 2.17
CA LYS A 95 -4.52 -36.13 1.78
C LYS A 95 -5.94 -35.58 1.85
N TYR A 96 -6.11 -34.26 1.86
CA TYR A 96 -7.41 -33.60 1.69
C TYR A 96 -7.67 -33.33 0.21
N ASP A 97 -8.73 -33.93 -0.33
CA ASP A 97 -9.12 -33.79 -1.73
C ASP A 97 -9.79 -32.44 -2.02
N GLU A 98 -10.42 -31.83 -1.01
CA GLU A 98 -11.04 -30.51 -1.10
C GLU A 98 -10.26 -29.47 -0.30
N PHE A 99 -10.08 -28.28 -0.88
CA PHE A 99 -9.40 -27.18 -0.21
C PHE A 99 -10.12 -26.71 1.05
N GLU A 100 -11.46 -26.79 1.11
CA GLU A 100 -12.19 -26.36 2.31
C GLU A 100 -11.89 -27.25 3.51
N ASP A 101 -11.79 -28.56 3.32
CA ASP A 101 -11.42 -29.50 4.39
C ASP A 101 -10.00 -29.23 4.88
N TYR A 102 -9.07 -29.00 3.95
CA TYR A 102 -7.71 -28.59 4.27
C TYR A 102 -7.67 -27.26 5.04
N TYR A 103 -8.43 -26.27 4.58
CA TYR A 103 -8.50 -24.94 5.20
C TYR A 103 -9.04 -25.05 6.63
N ASN A 104 -10.12 -25.81 6.85
CA ASN A 104 -10.71 -26.02 8.17
C ASN A 104 -9.72 -26.71 9.11
N PHE A 105 -9.06 -27.78 8.66
CA PHE A 105 -8.03 -28.47 9.45
C PHE A 105 -6.89 -27.53 9.86
N MET A 106 -6.36 -26.74 8.92
CA MET A 106 -5.27 -25.80 9.18
C MET A 106 -5.69 -24.68 10.14
N MET A 107 -6.94 -24.20 10.04
CA MET A 107 -7.49 -23.21 10.96
C MET A 107 -7.65 -23.76 12.38
N ASP A 108 -8.16 -24.98 12.53
CA ASP A 108 -8.27 -25.66 13.83
C ASP A 108 -6.90 -25.91 14.46
N HIS A 109 -5.94 -26.36 13.66
CA HIS A 109 -4.56 -26.55 14.11
C HIS A 109 -3.94 -25.24 14.62
N LEU A 110 -4.12 -24.14 13.86
CA LEU A 110 -3.63 -22.82 14.26
C LEU A 110 -4.31 -22.33 15.54
N MET A 111 -5.63 -22.50 15.68
CA MET A 111 -6.38 -22.14 16.88
C MET A 111 -5.90 -22.93 18.10
N ASN A 112 -5.70 -24.24 17.96
CA ASN A 112 -5.21 -25.09 19.06
C ASN A 112 -3.81 -24.66 19.50
N LYS A 113 -2.92 -24.35 18.56
CA LYS A 113 -1.58 -23.83 18.86
C LYS A 113 -1.63 -22.50 19.60
N LEU A 114 -2.57 -21.61 19.25
CA LEU A 114 -2.73 -20.31 19.91
C LEU A 114 -3.38 -20.46 21.29
N ARG A 115 -4.39 -21.31 21.43
CA ARG A 115 -5.03 -21.65 22.72
C ARG A 115 -4.03 -22.26 23.70
N GLY A 116 -3.14 -23.14 23.22
CA GLY A 116 -2.07 -23.71 24.04
C GLY A 116 -1.06 -22.70 24.58
N LYS A 117 -1.04 -21.45 24.09
CA LYS A 117 -0.22 -20.35 24.62
C LYS A 117 -0.95 -19.47 25.64
N LEU A 118 -2.26 -19.65 25.78
CA LEU A 118 -3.07 -18.96 26.79
C LEU A 118 -3.12 -19.74 28.11
N ALA A 119 -2.63 -20.99 28.10
CA ALA A 119 -2.53 -21.86 29.25
C ALA A 119 -1.15 -21.73 29.92
#